data_AF-A0AA91IZD0-F1
#
_entry.id   AF-A0AA91IZD0-F1
#
_cell.length_a   1.000
_cell.length_b   1.000
_cell.length_c   1.000
_cell.angle_alpha   90.00
_cell.angle_beta   90.00
_cell.angle_gamma   90.00
#
_symmetry.space_group_name_H-M   'P 1'
#
loop_
_entity.id
_entity.type
_entity.pdbx_description
1 polymer ?
#
loop_
_entity_poly.entity_id
_entity_poly.type
_entity_poly.pdbx_seq_one_letter_code
_entity_poly.pdbx_strand_id
1 'polypeptide(L)'
;MAQAAPEVPSGPYSFTAQHGPSQRTATWTFTPCGATCTTVNAERWLQNAEFHLNGSRWEYSGRGSMDCPVDHTPLPVSKTVSFDAVTLAGQWTTATLEPCGRGPAGGVVGQWDFQLTKAG
;
A
#
# COMPACT_ATOMS: atom_id res chain seq x y z
N MET A 1 -22.24 -2.60 -22.97
CA MET A 1 -21.87 -3.43 -21.81
C MET A 1 -21.52 -2.46 -20.69
N ALA A 2 -22.38 -2.31 -19.68
CA ALA A 2 -22.11 -1.40 -18.58
C ALA A 2 -21.12 -2.09 -17.64
N GLN A 3 -19.83 -1.78 -17.77
CA GLN A 3 -18.89 -2.07 -16.70
C GLN A 3 -19.33 -1.21 -15.53
N ALA A 4 -19.73 -1.84 -14.43
CA ALA A 4 -20.04 -1.15 -13.19
C ALA A 4 -18.90 -0.18 -12.90
N ALA A 5 -19.22 1.10 -12.70
CA ALA A 5 -18.22 2.06 -12.25
C ALA A 5 -17.56 1.47 -11.00
N PRO A 6 -16.22 1.49 -10.90
CA PRO A 6 -15.55 1.00 -9.71
C PRO A 6 -16.11 1.72 -8.49
N GLU A 7 -16.80 0.98 -7.62
CA GLU A 7 -17.38 1.54 -6.42
C GLU A 7 -16.24 1.94 -5.47
N VAL A 8 -16.41 3.08 -4.79
CA VAL A 8 -15.44 3.50 -3.78
C VAL A 8 -15.48 2.49 -2.64
N PRO A 9 -14.36 1.81 -2.32
CA PRO A 9 -14.33 0.84 -1.24
C PRO A 9 -14.68 1.55 0.08
N SER A 10 -15.53 0.90 0.86
CA SER A 10 -16.00 1.41 2.15
C SER A 10 -16.15 0.27 3.15
N GLY A 11 -15.79 0.55 4.41
CA GLY A 11 -15.85 -0.42 5.50
C GLY A 11 -14.57 -1.27 5.64
N PRO A 12 -14.65 -2.36 6.42
CA PRO A 12 -13.50 -3.22 6.70
C PRO A 12 -13.20 -4.18 5.55
N TYR A 13 -11.92 -4.38 5.28
CA TYR A 13 -11.38 -5.34 4.31
C TYR A 13 -10.27 -6.14 4.97
N SER A 14 -10.25 -7.44 4.70
CA SER A 14 -9.13 -8.31 5.05
C SER A 14 -8.01 -8.13 4.04
N PHE A 15 -6.87 -7.64 4.51
CA PHE A 15 -5.63 -7.62 3.77
C PHE A 15 -4.90 -8.93 3.97
N THR A 16 -4.45 -9.53 2.88
CA THR A 16 -3.59 -10.72 2.90
C THR A 16 -2.41 -10.50 1.97
N ALA A 17 -1.18 -10.66 2.46
CA ALA A 17 0.03 -10.61 1.65
C ALA A 17 0.86 -11.86 1.87
N GLN A 18 1.33 -12.47 0.79
CA GLN A 18 2.18 -13.65 0.86
C GLN A 18 3.64 -13.24 0.68
N HIS A 19 4.48 -13.60 1.64
CA HIS A 19 5.91 -13.32 1.60
C HIS A 19 6.69 -14.61 1.89
N GLY A 20 6.99 -15.34 0.82
CA GLY A 20 7.56 -16.69 0.91
C GLY A 20 6.60 -17.66 1.62
N PRO A 21 7.07 -18.43 2.63
CA PRO A 21 6.20 -19.33 3.40
C PRO A 21 5.33 -18.61 4.43
N SER A 22 5.53 -17.31 4.65
CA SER A 22 4.79 -16.54 5.65
C SER A 22 3.66 -15.75 5.00
N GLN A 23 2.45 -15.94 5.50
CA GLN A 23 1.30 -15.09 5.18
C GLN A 23 1.17 -14.00 6.24
N ARG A 24 1.01 -12.76 5.80
CA ARG A 24 0.65 -11.64 6.66
C ARG A 24 -0.80 -11.27 6.42
N THR A 25 -1.54 -11.10 7.50
CA THR A 25 -2.93 -10.66 7.47
C THR A 25 -3.11 -9.42 8.33
N ALA A 26 -3.97 -8.51 7.90
CA ALA A 26 -4.36 -7.32 8.66
C ALA A 26 -5.76 -6.87 8.27
N THR A 27 -6.36 -5.98 9.06
CA THR A 27 -7.63 -5.34 8.70
C THR A 27 -7.37 -3.93 8.17
N TRP A 28 -7.92 -3.62 7.01
CA TRP A 28 -7.89 -2.29 6.41
C TRP A 28 -9.30 -1.72 6.41
N THR A 29 -9.49 -0.58 7.06
CA THR A 29 -10.77 0.11 7.07
C THR A 29 -10.73 1.25 6.06
N PHE A 30 -11.63 1.20 5.09
CA PHE A 30 -11.80 2.20 4.05
C PHE A 30 -12.90 3.17 4.41
N THR A 31 -12.59 4.46 4.36
CA THR A 31 -13.52 5.56 4.58
C THR A 31 -13.56 6.43 3.32
N PRO A 32 -14.65 6.43 2.56
CA PRO A 32 -14.79 7.29 1.39
C PRO A 32 -14.66 8.78 1.77
N CYS A 33 -13.78 9.50 1.07
CA CYS A 33 -13.63 10.96 1.16
C CYS A 33 -14.14 11.69 -0.10
N GLY A 34 -14.48 10.96 -1.16
CA GLY A 34 -15.04 11.48 -2.40
C GLY A 34 -15.20 10.38 -3.45
N ALA A 35 -15.66 10.73 -4.65
CA ALA A 35 -15.89 9.77 -5.74
C ALA A 35 -14.60 9.08 -6.23
N THR A 36 -13.45 9.73 -6.06
CA THR A 36 -12.12 9.21 -6.46
C THR A 36 -11.14 9.24 -5.28
N CYS A 37 -11.64 9.28 -4.05
CA CYS A 37 -10.85 9.42 -2.82
C CYS A 37 -11.36 8.44 -1.77
N THR A 38 -10.46 7.64 -1.21
CA THR A 38 -10.74 6.84 -0.01
C THR A 38 -9.58 6.93 0.96
N THR A 39 -9.88 7.17 2.23
CA THR A 39 -8.90 7.08 3.31
C THR A 39 -8.84 5.65 3.82
N VAL A 40 -7.64 5.16 4.12
CA VAL A 40 -7.38 3.82 4.61
C VAL A 40 -6.69 3.87 5.96
N ASN A 41 -7.25 3.13 6.90
CA ASN A 41 -6.63 2.82 8.18
C ASN A 41 -6.27 1.33 8.22
N ALA A 42 -4.98 1.03 8.11
CA ALA A 42 -4.40 -0.31 8.15
C ALA A 42 -3.64 -0.53 9.45
N GLU A 43 -4.35 -0.43 10.58
CA GLU A 43 -3.82 -0.61 11.94
C GLU A 43 -2.46 0.09 12.16
N ARG A 44 -1.37 -0.69 12.15
CA ARG A 44 0.00 -0.24 12.44
C ARG A 44 0.84 0.13 11.22
N TRP A 45 0.33 -0.11 10.00
CA TRP A 45 1.10 0.07 8.77
C TRP A 45 0.77 1.35 8.02
N LEU A 46 -0.53 1.68 7.94
CA LEU A 46 -1.04 2.91 7.34
C LEU A 46 -2.06 3.51 8.31
N GLN A 47 -1.91 4.79 8.60
CA GLN A 47 -2.87 5.55 9.40
C GLN A 47 -3.27 6.78 8.60
N ASN A 48 -4.56 6.93 8.35
CA ASN A 48 -5.16 7.97 7.52
C ASN A 48 -4.48 8.12 6.15
N ALA A 49 -4.19 6.98 5.50
CA ALA A 49 -3.59 6.99 4.17
C ALA A 49 -4.64 7.32 3.11
N GLU A 50 -4.46 8.42 2.40
CA GLU A 50 -5.38 8.85 1.35
C GLU A 50 -5.02 8.17 0.02
N PHE A 51 -5.90 7.29 -0.45
CA PHE A 51 -5.80 6.65 -1.75
C PHE A 51 -6.65 7.41 -2.77
N HIS A 52 -6.07 7.62 -3.94
CA HIS A 52 -6.75 8.26 -5.06
C HIS A 52 -7.01 7.25 -6.17
N LEU A 53 -8.19 7.30 -6.75
CA LEU A 53 -8.54 6.46 -7.90
C LEU A 53 -7.97 7.08 -9.17
N ASN A 54 -7.06 6.36 -9.82
CA ASN A 54 -6.49 6.72 -11.11
C ASN A 54 -6.88 5.65 -12.14
N GLY A 55 -7.92 5.94 -12.93
CA GLY A 55 -8.52 4.96 -13.83
C GLY A 55 -9.20 3.82 -13.07
N SER A 56 -8.63 2.61 -13.12
CA SER A 56 -9.13 1.42 -12.42
C SER A 56 -8.34 1.04 -11.18
N ARG A 57 -7.35 1.85 -10.77
CA ARG A 57 -6.44 1.51 -9.69
C ARG A 57 -6.43 2.60 -8.63
N TRP A 58 -6.51 2.19 -7.37
CA TRP A 58 -6.29 3.04 -6.21
C TRP A 58 -4.80 3.14 -5.95
N GLU A 59 -4.29 4.35 -5.80
CA GLU A 59 -2.87 4.64 -5.60
C GLU A 59 -2.67 5.48 -4.35
N TYR A 60 -1.64 5.14 -3.58
CA TYR A 60 -1.17 5.88 -2.42
C TYR A 60 0.35 5.98 -2.46
N SER A 61 0.86 7.16 -2.10
CA SER A 61 2.28 7.38 -1.87
C SER A 61 2.48 8.02 -0.50
N GLY A 62 3.27 7.36 0.34
CA GLY A 62 3.68 7.83 1.65
C GLY A 62 5.20 7.88 1.78
N ARG A 63 5.65 8.56 2.83
CA ARG A 63 7.04 8.54 3.27
C ARG A 63 7.16 7.77 4.58
N GLY A 64 8.31 7.17 4.81
CA GLY A 64 8.66 6.54 6.07
C GLY A 64 10.16 6.59 6.29
N SER A 65 10.59 5.92 7.35
CA SER A 65 12.00 5.67 7.63
C SER A 65 12.22 4.17 7.85
N MET A 66 13.42 3.71 7.55
CA MET A 66 13.93 2.42 7.97
C MET A 66 15.38 2.58 8.40
N ASP A 67 15.91 1.63 9.17
CA ASP A 67 17.34 1.62 9.47
C ASP A 67 18.11 1.07 8.27
N CYS A 68 19.12 1.82 7.81
CA CYS A 68 20.06 1.33 6.82
C CYS A 68 20.86 0.16 7.41
N PRO A 69 20.85 -1.05 6.83
CA PRO A 69 21.55 -2.20 7.41
C PRO A 69 23.08 -2.08 7.43
N VAL A 70 23.65 -1.10 6.73
CA VAL A 70 25.11 -0.91 6.63
C VAL A 70 25.65 -0.07 7.79
N ASP A 71 24.99 1.03 8.11
CA ASP A 71 25.48 2.03 9.07
C ASP A 71 24.47 2.37 10.18
N HIS A 72 23.31 1.72 10.17
CA HIS A 72 22.19 1.95 11.10
C HIS A 72 21.70 3.40 11.15
N THR A 73 21.95 4.17 10.09
CA THR A 73 21.41 5.52 9.97
C THR A 73 19.93 5.47 9.57
N PRO A 74 19.10 6.41 10.06
CA PRO A 74 17.72 6.53 9.62
C PRO A 74 17.68 6.89 8.12
N LEU A 75 17.22 5.94 7.31
CA LEU A 75 17.13 6.09 5.87
C LEU A 75 15.69 6.44 5.48
N PRO A 76 15.47 7.57 4.78
CA PRO A 76 14.15 7.90 4.27
C PRO A 76 13.75 6.93 3.15
N VAL A 77 12.52 6.43 3.24
CA VAL A 77 11.93 5.54 2.23
C VAL A 77 10.61 6.11 1.72
N SER A 78 10.32 5.82 0.46
CA SER A 78 8.99 5.96 -0.12
C SER A 78 8.24 4.65 0.01
N LYS A 79 6.96 4.74 0.36
CA LYS A 79 6.03 3.62 0.41
C LYS A 79 4.95 3.93 -0.62
N THR A 80 4.86 3.10 -1.64
CA THR A 80 3.84 3.20 -2.67
C THR A 80 2.95 1.98 -2.56
N VAL A 81 1.65 2.19 -2.57
CA VAL A 81 0.66 1.12 -2.49
C VAL A 81 -0.30 1.35 -3.63
N SER A 82 -0.55 0.33 -4.43
CA SER A 82 -1.52 0.42 -5.51
C SER A 82 -2.33 -0.86 -5.60
N PHE A 83 -3.64 -0.77 -5.81
CA PHE A 83 -4.51 -1.94 -5.95
C PHE A 83 -5.67 -1.68 -6.91
N ASP A 84 -6.08 -2.72 -7.62
CA ASP A 84 -7.16 -2.67 -8.59
C ASP A 84 -8.51 -2.52 -7.89
N ALA A 85 -9.34 -1.60 -8.36
CA ALA A 85 -10.61 -1.26 -7.75
C ALA A 85 -11.69 -2.35 -7.88
N VAL A 86 -11.51 -3.32 -8.80
CA VAL A 86 -12.48 -4.39 -9.05
C VAL A 86 -12.02 -5.70 -8.42
N THR A 87 -10.80 -6.11 -8.73
CA THR A 87 -10.22 -7.38 -8.28
C THR A 87 -9.63 -7.28 -6.88
N LEU A 88 -9.40 -6.07 -6.36
CA LEU A 88 -8.83 -5.81 -5.04
C LEU A 88 -7.41 -6.41 -4.85
N ALA A 89 -6.78 -6.84 -5.93
CA ALA A 89 -5.39 -7.26 -5.96
C ALA A 89 -4.48 -6.03 -6.05
N GLY A 90 -3.44 -6.00 -5.24
CA GLY A 90 -2.54 -4.86 -5.17
C GLY A 90 -1.10 -5.23 -4.90
N GLN A 91 -0.27 -4.22 -4.98
CA GLN A 91 1.15 -4.29 -4.68
C GLN A 91 1.54 -3.15 -3.77
N TRP A 92 2.32 -3.50 -2.75
CA TRP A 92 3.02 -2.56 -1.89
C TRP A 92 4.49 -2.57 -2.30
N THR A 93 5.05 -1.40 -2.53
CA THR A 93 6.48 -1.22 -2.83
C THR A 93 7.08 -0.18 -1.89
N THR A 94 8.19 -0.54 -1.26
CA THR A 94 9.00 0.34 -0.42
C THR A 94 10.35 0.51 -1.10
N ALA A 95 10.72 1.75 -1.39
CA ALA A 95 11.98 2.09 -2.05
C ALA A 95 12.75 3.15 -1.27
N THR A 96 14.08 3.05 -1.24
CA THR A 96 14.93 4.05 -0.58
C THR A 96 14.91 5.36 -1.34
N LEU A 97 14.83 6.48 -0.62
CA LEU A 97 14.94 7.81 -1.23
C LEU A 97 16.38 8.29 -1.30
N GLU A 98 17.22 7.75 -0.43
CA GLU A 98 18.64 8.07 -0.30
C GLU A 98 19.50 6.81 -0.44
N PRO A 99 20.79 6.95 -0.77
CA PRO A 99 21.70 5.83 -0.79
C PRO A 99 21.96 5.33 0.64
N CYS A 100 21.94 4.01 0.83
CA CYS A 100 22.35 3.35 2.06
C CYS A 100 23.74 2.73 1.83
N GLY A 101 24.76 3.27 2.49
CA GLY A 101 26.16 2.91 2.24
C GLY A 101 26.60 3.22 0.81
N ARG A 102 27.08 2.20 0.08
CA ARG A 102 27.50 2.30 -1.33
C ARG A 102 26.39 1.95 -2.34
N GLY A 103 25.17 1.67 -1.88
CA GLY A 103 24.04 1.33 -2.75
C GLY A 103 23.48 2.56 -3.48
N PRO A 104 22.83 2.40 -4.66
CA PRO A 104 22.14 3.49 -5.32
C PRO A 104 20.90 3.94 -4.52
N ALA A 105 20.60 5.24 -4.56
CA ALA A 105 19.30 5.75 -4.14
C ALA A 105 18.19 5.21 -5.06
N GLY A 106 16.98 5.03 -4.55
CA GLY A 106 15.85 4.50 -5.34
C GLY A 106 15.77 2.97 -5.39
N GLY A 107 16.58 2.26 -4.59
CA GLY A 107 16.54 0.80 -4.52
C GLY A 107 15.24 0.31 -3.88
N VAL A 108 14.54 -0.61 -4.54
CA VAL A 108 13.39 -1.30 -3.94
C VAL A 108 13.90 -2.25 -2.85
N VAL A 109 13.52 -1.96 -1.60
CA VAL A 109 13.95 -2.70 -0.40
C VAL A 109 12.86 -3.62 0.14
N GLY A 110 11.63 -3.45 -0.34
CA GLY A 110 10.54 -4.37 -0.04
C GLY A 110 9.44 -4.25 -1.08
N GLN A 111 9.03 -5.37 -1.65
CA GLN A 111 7.88 -5.44 -2.54
C GLN A 111 7.06 -6.66 -2.16
N TRP A 112 5.75 -6.47 -2.07
CA TRP A 112 4.81 -7.49 -1.63
C TRP A 112 3.51 -7.31 -2.39
N ASP A 113 3.08 -8.39 -3.03
CA ASP A 113 1.74 -8.47 -3.59
C ASP A 113 0.76 -8.83 -2.47
N PHE A 114 -0.41 -8.20 -2.51
CA PHE A 114 -1.45 -8.41 -1.53
C PHE A 114 -2.81 -8.53 -2.20
N GLN A 115 -3.73 -9.21 -1.52
CA GLN A 115 -5.11 -9.33 -1.89
C GLN A 115 -5.97 -8.76 -0.77
N LEU A 116 -6.82 -7.79 -1.14
CA LEU A 116 -7.88 -7.31 -0.28
C LEU A 116 -9.15 -8.12 -0.56
N THR A 117 -9.87 -8.46 0.52
CA THR A 117 -11.16 -9.13 0.45
C THR A 117 -12.12 -8.37 1.36
N LYS A 118 -13.34 -8.07 0.89
CA LYS A 118 -14.34 -7.37 1.69
C LYS A 118 -14.67 -8.21 2.93
N ALA A 119 -14.51 -7.65 4.13
CA ALA A 119 -14.94 -8.30 5.35
C ALA A 119 -16.44 -7.98 5.50
N GLY A 120 -17.27 -9.02 5.41
CA GLY A 120 -18.73 -8.92 5.38
C GLY A 120 -19.34 -8.36 6.64
#